data_AF-A0A1Z5TDR7-F1
#
_entry.id   AF-A0A1Z5TDR7-F1
#
_cell.length_a   1.000
_cell.length_b   1.000
_cell.length_c   1.000
_cell.angle_alpha   90.00
_cell.angle_beta   90.00
_cell.angle_gamma   90.00
#
_symmetry.space_group_name_H-M   'P 1'
#
loop_
_entity.id
_entity.type
_entity.pdbx_description
1 polymer ?
#
loop_
_entity_poly.entity_id
_entity_poly.type
_entity_poly.pdbx_seq_one_letter_code
_entity_poly.pdbx_strand_id
1 'polypeptide(L)'
;MLIEDGGLNIERPLLAFTKSQLTAYCHEQGIDWFEDHTNADQTYTLRNTVRHLLNSNELPHALRKPRLHHLTEVVAARARRSEELAQSIYSESKISLDPRTGQASITLPETIGSSAMEDASAAATLARKFLRLCSPATEIKLQELDEFVQLLRKDDNLSKGVVDRCQLTGVDVTCVADEGQGRHFKLQRSLPSKKDRLRKQIILHKRQSALAGSEWQLWDNRYWIWIERQGDAPYTEIKARFLEPEDIAMARANIDHRQRKLLDLALSAALGVSRYSLPAIVATRTGQNGNAVERIVVLPTLGWSASGWQRWQAKAENGSTLVGTPNLWDVRFRHVEPQEAEQGEVSSLPERQ
;
A
#
# COMPACT_ATOMS: atom_id res chain seq x y z
N MET A 1 -14.57 -4.02 4.46
CA MET A 1 -13.37 -3.34 5.01
C MET A 1 -13.17 -2.09 4.17
N LEU A 2 -12.88 -0.94 4.77
CA LEU A 2 -12.79 0.33 4.05
C LEU A 2 -11.41 0.49 3.41
N ILE A 3 -11.37 1.06 2.20
CA ILE A 3 -10.18 1.57 1.54
C ILE A 3 -10.08 3.06 1.92
N GLU A 4 -8.89 3.54 2.24
CA GLU A 4 -8.63 4.96 2.53
C GLU A 4 -8.66 5.80 1.24
N ASP A 5 -8.91 7.12 1.29
CA ASP A 5 -9.08 8.01 0.11
C ASP A 5 -7.99 9.11 -0.01
N GLY A 6 -6.92 9.06 0.79
CA GLY A 6 -5.96 10.17 0.95
C GLY A 6 -4.57 9.96 0.33
N GLY A 7 -3.90 11.07 0.05
CA GLY A 7 -2.52 11.16 -0.46
C GLY A 7 -1.92 12.55 -0.22
N LEU A 8 -0.59 12.68 -0.32
CA LEU A 8 0.13 13.97 -0.19
C LEU A 8 0.44 14.54 -1.58
N ASN A 9 -0.14 15.70 -1.90
CA ASN A 9 0.19 16.46 -3.11
C ASN A 9 1.24 17.52 -2.81
N ILE A 10 2.37 17.48 -3.53
CA ILE A 10 3.40 18.53 -3.48
C ILE A 10 3.17 19.47 -4.66
N GLU A 11 2.60 20.63 -4.38
CA GLU A 11 2.39 21.66 -5.38
C GLU A 11 3.69 22.40 -5.70
N ARG A 12 3.91 22.70 -6.99
CA ARG A 12 5.06 23.47 -7.47
C ARG A 12 4.61 24.70 -8.28
N PRO A 13 3.90 25.66 -7.67
CA PRO A 13 3.25 26.76 -8.38
C PRO A 13 4.24 27.66 -9.13
N LEU A 14 5.47 27.79 -8.63
CA LEU A 14 6.49 28.65 -9.24
C LEU A 14 7.31 27.98 -10.35
N LEU A 15 7.05 26.71 -10.68
CA LEU A 15 7.86 25.95 -11.64
C LEU A 15 7.78 26.50 -13.08
N ALA A 16 6.67 27.17 -13.42
CA ALA A 16 6.46 27.76 -14.74
C ALA A 16 7.26 29.05 -14.97
N PHE A 17 7.81 29.66 -13.90
CA PHE A 17 8.49 30.95 -13.97
C PHE A 17 10.00 30.80 -13.92
N THR A 18 10.69 31.59 -14.73
CA THR A 18 12.15 31.69 -14.68
C THR A 18 12.61 32.49 -13.47
N LYS A 19 13.85 32.26 -13.00
CA LYS A 19 14.42 33.05 -11.88
C LYS A 19 14.37 34.56 -12.19
N SER A 20 14.66 34.97 -13.42
CA SER A 20 14.64 36.39 -13.81
C SER A 20 13.25 37.00 -13.73
N GLN A 21 12.20 36.27 -14.12
CA GLN A 21 10.82 36.73 -13.97
C GLN A 21 10.43 36.88 -12.50
N LEU A 22 10.82 35.91 -11.65
CA LEU A 22 10.56 36.00 -10.21
C LEU A 22 11.32 37.18 -9.57
N THR A 23 12.58 37.39 -9.93
CA THR A 23 13.37 38.53 -9.45
C THR A 23 12.79 39.88 -9.89
N ALA A 24 12.37 39.99 -11.16
CA ALA A 24 11.72 41.21 -11.66
C ALA A 24 10.42 41.52 -10.91
N TYR A 25 9.59 40.49 -10.69
CA TYR A 25 8.36 40.63 -9.91
C TYR A 25 8.64 41.06 -8.46
N CYS A 26 9.63 40.48 -7.80
CA CYS A 26 10.01 40.90 -6.44
C CYS A 26 10.47 42.37 -6.41
N HIS A 27 11.24 42.83 -7.40
CA HIS A 27 11.61 44.23 -7.50
C HIS A 27 10.41 45.17 -7.72
N GLU A 28 9.49 44.81 -8.61
CA GLU A 28 8.28 45.60 -8.89
C GLU A 28 7.37 45.72 -7.68
N GLN A 29 7.26 44.66 -6.88
CA GLN A 29 6.41 44.61 -5.68
C GLN A 29 7.14 45.06 -4.41
N GLY A 30 8.42 45.45 -4.49
CA GLY A 30 9.21 45.85 -3.32
C GLY A 30 9.36 44.72 -2.29
N ILE A 31 9.41 43.47 -2.74
CA ILE A 31 9.59 42.29 -1.87
C ILE A 31 11.08 42.10 -1.62
N ASP A 32 11.47 42.13 -0.35
CA ASP A 32 12.85 41.81 0.06
C ASP A 32 13.11 40.30 0.01
N TRP A 33 14.30 39.90 -0.44
CA TRP A 33 14.78 38.52 -0.35
C TRP A 33 16.25 38.47 0.02
N PHE A 34 16.68 37.30 0.49
CA PHE A 34 18.06 37.02 0.83
C PHE A 34 18.69 36.08 -0.20
N GLU A 35 19.84 36.46 -0.76
CA GLU A 35 20.66 35.55 -1.56
C GLU A 35 21.75 34.92 -0.69
N ASP A 36 21.72 33.59 -0.58
CA ASP A 36 22.74 32.84 0.11
C ASP A 36 24.09 32.95 -0.63
N HIS A 37 25.11 33.45 0.07
CA HIS A 37 26.47 33.69 -0.44
C HIS A 37 27.15 32.43 -0.97
N THR A 38 26.75 31.24 -0.51
CA THR A 38 27.27 29.95 -1.02
C THR A 38 26.88 29.68 -2.47
N ASN A 39 25.90 30.42 -3.03
CA ASN A 39 25.52 30.30 -4.45
C ASN A 39 26.57 30.83 -5.42
N ALA A 40 27.47 31.70 -4.98
CA ALA A 40 28.54 32.26 -5.82
C ALA A 40 29.72 31.29 -6.01
N ASP A 41 29.93 30.38 -5.04
CA ASP A 41 31.01 29.41 -5.10
C ASP A 41 30.63 28.21 -5.98
N GLN A 42 31.32 28.09 -7.11
CA GLN A 42 31.11 27.04 -8.11
C GLN A 42 31.61 25.68 -7.63
N THR A 43 32.57 25.65 -6.70
CA THR A 43 33.18 24.42 -6.17
C THR A 43 32.43 23.88 -4.95
N TYR A 44 31.61 24.71 -4.32
CA TYR A 44 30.87 24.37 -3.11
C TYR A 44 29.91 23.19 -3.29
N THR A 45 29.21 23.12 -4.43
CA THR A 45 28.35 21.97 -4.76
C THR A 45 28.36 21.65 -6.25
N LEU A 46 28.15 20.38 -6.59
CA LEU A 46 27.96 19.93 -7.98
C LEU A 46 26.86 20.74 -8.70
N ARG A 47 25.81 21.13 -7.96
CA ARG A 47 24.71 21.96 -8.49
C ARG A 47 25.17 23.35 -8.91
N ASN A 48 26.06 23.98 -8.14
CA ASN A 48 26.61 25.31 -8.49
C ASN A 48 27.53 25.20 -9.71
N THR A 49 28.35 24.15 -9.78
CA THR A 49 29.18 23.86 -10.96
C THR A 49 28.32 23.70 -12.21
N VAL A 50 27.27 22.85 -12.15
CA VAL A 50 26.33 22.63 -13.26
C VAL A 50 25.64 23.93 -13.67
N ARG A 51 25.22 24.76 -12.70
CA ARG A 51 24.60 26.07 -12.96
C ARG A 51 25.53 27.00 -13.73
N HIS A 52 26.81 27.05 -13.35
CA HIS A 52 27.82 27.84 -14.05
C HIS A 52 28.07 27.31 -15.46
N LEU A 53 28.29 25.99 -15.61
CA LEU A 53 28.51 25.34 -16.90
C LEU A 53 27.36 25.56 -17.89
N LEU A 54 26.11 25.49 -17.42
CA LEU A 54 24.92 25.74 -18.25
C LEU A 54 24.77 27.20 -18.69
N ASN A 55 25.38 28.14 -17.96
CA ASN A 55 25.42 29.56 -18.32
C ASN A 55 26.65 29.92 -19.15
N SER A 56 27.70 29.09 -19.09
CA SER A 56 28.86 29.16 -19.97
C SER A 56 28.56 28.59 -21.36
N ASN A 57 29.29 29.02 -22.38
CA ASN A 57 29.23 28.44 -23.73
C ASN A 57 30.18 27.24 -23.91
N GLU A 58 30.74 26.71 -22.82
CA GLU A 58 31.77 25.66 -22.83
C GLU A 58 31.19 24.26 -23.08
N LEU A 59 29.87 24.10 -22.95
CA LEU A 59 29.20 22.82 -23.15
C LEU A 59 29.05 22.46 -24.65
N PRO A 60 29.28 21.18 -25.02
CA PRO A 60 28.95 20.66 -26.35
C PRO A 60 27.50 20.94 -26.73
N HIS A 61 27.22 21.09 -28.02
CA HIS A 61 25.89 21.46 -28.52
C HIS A 61 24.75 20.60 -27.95
N ALA A 62 24.97 19.30 -27.79
CA ALA A 62 24.00 18.36 -27.24
C ALA A 62 23.62 18.62 -25.78
N LEU A 63 24.51 19.24 -24.99
CA LEU A 63 24.33 19.53 -23.57
C LEU A 63 23.91 20.99 -23.30
N ARG A 64 23.63 21.77 -24.35
CA ARG A 64 23.15 23.15 -24.21
C ARG A 64 21.67 23.18 -23.86
N LYS A 65 21.24 24.24 -23.16
CA LYS A 65 19.85 24.43 -22.67
C LYS A 65 18.77 24.08 -23.71
N PRO A 66 18.80 24.56 -24.97
CA PRO A 66 17.72 24.27 -25.92
C PRO A 66 17.59 22.76 -26.25
N ARG A 67 18.72 22.04 -26.36
CA ARG A 67 18.73 20.60 -26.62
C ARG A 67 18.29 19.81 -25.40
N LEU A 68 18.68 20.24 -24.20
CA LEU A 68 18.22 19.66 -22.94
C LEU A 68 16.71 19.85 -22.75
N HIS A 69 16.17 21.04 -23.01
CA HIS A 69 14.73 21.29 -22.97
C HIS A 69 13.97 20.39 -23.94
N HIS A 70 14.40 20.32 -25.20
CA HIS A 70 13.81 19.42 -26.18
C HIS A 70 13.88 17.94 -25.74
N LEU A 71 15.02 17.51 -25.20
CA LEU A 71 15.15 16.15 -24.65
C LEU A 71 14.18 15.92 -23.48
N THR A 72 14.03 16.87 -22.56
CA THR A 72 13.08 16.75 -21.45
C THR A 72 11.64 16.65 -21.95
N GLU A 73 11.26 17.41 -22.98
CA GLU A 73 9.94 17.32 -23.59
C GLU A 73 9.70 15.96 -24.25
N VAL A 74 10.67 15.45 -25.02
CA VAL A 74 10.58 14.15 -25.68
C VAL A 74 10.50 13.01 -24.66
N VAL A 75 11.33 13.04 -23.62
CA VAL A 75 11.32 12.05 -22.54
C VAL A 75 10.02 12.11 -21.75
N ALA A 76 9.52 13.30 -21.43
CA ALA A 76 8.25 13.48 -20.74
C ALA A 76 7.06 13.00 -21.59
N ALA A 77 7.05 13.31 -22.89
CA ALA A 77 6.02 12.85 -23.82
C ALA A 77 6.03 11.32 -23.96
N ARG A 78 7.21 10.70 -24.03
CA ARG A 78 7.35 9.24 -24.04
C ARG A 78 6.82 8.62 -22.75
N ALA A 79 7.23 9.15 -21.60
CA ALA A 79 6.77 8.65 -20.30
C ALA A 79 5.25 8.78 -20.14
N ARG A 80 4.67 9.92 -20.58
CA ARG A 80 3.23 10.14 -20.57
C ARG A 80 2.50 9.12 -21.45
N ARG A 81 2.97 8.88 -22.67
CA ARG A 81 2.39 7.87 -23.56
C ARG A 81 2.41 6.47 -22.94
N SER A 82 3.54 6.06 -22.36
CA SER A 82 3.63 4.75 -21.71
C SER A 82 2.71 4.64 -20.49
N GLU A 83 2.53 5.72 -19.72
CA GLU A 83 1.59 5.79 -18.60
C GLU A 83 0.12 5.74 -19.08
N GLU A 84 -0.24 6.46 -20.14
CA GLU A 84 -1.58 6.45 -20.75
C GLU A 84 -1.95 5.06 -21.28
N LEU A 85 -1.03 4.39 -21.97
CA LEU A 85 -1.23 3.02 -22.46
C LEU A 85 -1.41 2.03 -21.31
N ALA A 86 -0.56 2.12 -20.28
CA ALA A 86 -0.69 1.31 -19.09
C ALA A 86 -2.00 1.59 -18.35
N GLN A 87 -2.44 2.85 -18.29
CA GLN A 87 -3.70 3.23 -17.65
C GLN A 87 -4.91 2.70 -18.42
N SER A 88 -4.91 2.73 -19.76
CA SER A 88 -5.98 2.16 -20.57
C SER A 88 -6.16 0.68 -20.26
N ILE A 89 -5.08 -0.11 -20.32
CA ILE A 89 -5.14 -1.55 -20.04
C ILE A 89 -5.54 -1.81 -18.58
N TYR A 90 -4.99 -1.04 -17.63
CA TYR A 90 -5.37 -1.15 -16.23
C TYR A 90 -6.87 -0.89 -16.05
N SER A 91 -7.43 0.06 -16.80
CA SER A 91 -8.85 0.44 -16.74
C SER A 91 -9.79 -0.51 -17.49
N GLU A 92 -9.25 -1.30 -18.42
CA GLU A 92 -10.02 -2.33 -19.13
C GLU A 92 -9.94 -3.69 -18.43
N SER A 93 -9.00 -3.84 -17.50
CA SER A 93 -8.77 -5.08 -16.76
C SER A 93 -9.83 -5.27 -15.67
N LYS A 94 -10.32 -6.49 -15.49
CA LYS A 94 -11.20 -6.81 -14.35
C LYS A 94 -10.33 -7.04 -13.12
N ILE A 95 -10.29 -6.06 -12.22
CA ILE A 95 -9.45 -6.08 -11.01
C ILE A 95 -10.34 -6.22 -9.78
N SER A 96 -10.14 -7.29 -9.02
CA SER A 96 -10.78 -7.52 -7.71
C SER A 96 -9.72 -7.61 -6.63
N LEU A 97 -9.88 -6.86 -5.54
CA LEU A 97 -8.98 -6.87 -4.37
C LEU A 97 -9.79 -7.28 -3.15
N ASP A 98 -9.42 -8.37 -2.47
CA ASP A 98 -9.98 -8.71 -1.15
C ASP A 98 -9.15 -8.02 -0.06
N PRO A 99 -9.64 -6.96 0.59
CA PRO A 99 -8.87 -6.23 1.58
C PRO A 99 -8.62 -7.03 2.86
N ARG A 100 -9.36 -8.13 3.10
CA ARG A 100 -9.18 -8.98 4.28
C ARG A 100 -7.91 -9.83 4.18
N THR A 101 -7.59 -10.26 2.97
CA THR A 101 -6.44 -11.12 2.66
C THR A 101 -5.29 -10.33 2.01
N GLY A 102 -5.59 -9.17 1.42
CA GLY A 102 -4.66 -8.42 0.60
C GLY A 102 -4.30 -9.14 -0.71
N GLN A 103 -5.18 -10.03 -1.18
CA GLN A 103 -5.05 -10.73 -2.45
C GLN A 103 -5.79 -9.96 -3.54
N ALA A 104 -5.11 -9.71 -4.67
CA ALA A 104 -5.73 -9.19 -5.88
C ALA A 104 -5.85 -10.29 -6.95
N SER A 105 -6.94 -10.25 -7.68
CA SER A 105 -7.24 -11.09 -8.83
C SER A 105 -7.48 -10.17 -10.03
N ILE A 106 -6.74 -10.38 -11.11
CA ILE A 106 -6.74 -9.52 -12.28
C ILE A 106 -6.99 -10.38 -13.50
N THR A 107 -8.00 -10.04 -14.30
CA THR A 107 -8.20 -10.64 -15.63
C THR A 107 -7.92 -9.58 -16.68
N LEU A 108 -6.93 -9.84 -17.53
CA LEU A 108 -6.59 -8.94 -18.64
C LEU A 108 -7.66 -9.01 -19.75
N PRO A 109 -7.88 -7.90 -20.49
CA PRO A 109 -8.77 -7.91 -21.65
C PRO A 109 -8.25 -8.83 -22.76
N GLU A 110 -9.15 -9.45 -23.54
CA GLU A 110 -8.79 -10.40 -24.62
C GLU A 110 -8.04 -9.73 -25.78
N THR A 111 -8.37 -8.47 -26.06
CA THR A 111 -7.73 -7.66 -27.11
C THR A 111 -6.77 -6.67 -26.47
N ILE A 112 -5.70 -7.17 -25.85
CA ILE A 112 -4.58 -6.29 -25.51
C ILE A 112 -3.98 -5.84 -26.83
N GLY A 113 -4.14 -4.57 -27.20
CA GLY A 113 -3.52 -4.03 -28.41
C GLY A 113 -2.03 -4.35 -28.41
N SER A 114 -1.54 -5.05 -29.44
CA SER A 114 -0.15 -5.52 -29.54
C SER A 114 0.86 -4.40 -29.27
N SER A 115 0.54 -3.19 -29.70
CA SER A 115 1.35 -1.98 -29.50
C SER A 115 1.62 -1.60 -28.03
N ALA A 116 0.70 -1.90 -27.11
CA ALA A 116 0.83 -1.52 -25.71
C ALA A 116 1.65 -2.54 -24.89
N MET A 117 1.62 -3.82 -25.27
CA MET A 117 2.49 -4.85 -24.70
C MET A 117 3.90 -4.85 -25.30
N GLU A 118 4.05 -4.36 -26.54
CA GLU A 118 5.36 -4.18 -27.19
C GLU A 118 6.21 -3.09 -26.51
N ASP A 119 5.62 -2.01 -26.01
CA ASP A 119 6.36 -0.99 -25.25
C ASP A 119 6.75 -1.50 -23.86
N ALA A 120 8.06 -1.71 -23.64
CA ALA A 120 8.60 -2.19 -22.38
C ALA A 120 8.33 -1.24 -21.21
N SER A 121 8.29 0.06 -21.47
CA SER A 121 7.99 1.06 -20.44
C SER A 121 6.52 1.02 -20.05
N ALA A 122 5.62 0.79 -21.00
CA ALA A 122 4.18 0.66 -20.73
C ALA A 122 3.89 -0.64 -19.96
N ALA A 123 4.45 -1.77 -20.40
CA ALA A 123 4.29 -3.06 -19.72
C ALA A 123 4.84 -3.03 -18.29
N ALA A 124 6.02 -2.44 -18.06
CA ALA A 124 6.59 -2.28 -16.73
C ALA A 124 5.74 -1.33 -15.85
N THR A 125 5.19 -0.27 -16.44
CA THR A 125 4.28 0.65 -15.74
C THR A 125 2.99 -0.04 -15.32
N LEU A 126 2.42 -0.87 -16.19
CA LEU A 126 1.25 -1.71 -15.90
C LEU A 126 1.56 -2.71 -14.78
N ALA A 127 2.66 -3.45 -14.89
CA ALA A 127 3.14 -4.37 -13.86
C ALA A 127 3.26 -3.67 -12.49
N ARG A 128 3.83 -2.46 -12.48
CA ARG A 128 3.92 -1.62 -11.28
C ARG A 128 2.55 -1.28 -10.69
N LYS A 129 1.57 -0.91 -11.52
CA LYS A 129 0.19 -0.61 -11.06
C LYS A 129 -0.44 -1.84 -10.39
N PHE A 130 -0.34 -3.02 -11.01
CA PHE A 130 -0.85 -4.26 -10.41
C PHE A 130 -0.14 -4.62 -9.10
N LEU A 131 1.19 -4.52 -9.04
CA LEU A 131 1.93 -4.80 -7.81
C LEU A 131 1.57 -3.83 -6.67
N ARG A 132 1.24 -2.56 -6.98
CA ARG A 132 0.78 -1.59 -5.98
C ARG A 132 -0.54 -1.98 -5.30
N LEU A 133 -1.28 -2.97 -5.78
CA LEU A 133 -2.45 -3.49 -5.05
C LEU A 133 -2.04 -4.24 -3.78
N CYS A 134 -0.95 -5.02 -3.85
CA CYS A 134 -0.57 -5.98 -2.80
C CYS A 134 0.82 -5.77 -2.20
N SER A 135 1.67 -4.93 -2.81
CA SER A 135 3.09 -4.83 -2.45
C SER A 135 3.33 -4.02 -1.17
N PRO A 136 4.18 -4.50 -0.26
CA PRO A 136 4.63 -3.76 0.91
C PRO A 136 5.71 -2.69 0.57
N ALA A 137 6.22 -2.66 -0.67
CA ALA A 137 7.27 -1.73 -1.05
C ALA A 137 6.72 -0.30 -1.19
N THR A 138 7.46 0.69 -0.67
CA THR A 138 7.13 2.12 -0.87
C THR A 138 7.42 2.57 -2.29
N GLU A 139 8.50 2.02 -2.87
CA GLU A 139 8.94 2.32 -4.22
C GLU A 139 9.17 1.02 -4.98
N ILE A 140 8.68 0.97 -6.22
CA ILE A 140 8.82 -0.17 -7.13
C ILE A 140 9.52 0.36 -8.37
N LYS A 141 10.79 -0.03 -8.53
CA LYS A 141 11.61 0.39 -9.68
C LYS A 141 11.21 -0.43 -10.90
N LEU A 142 11.03 0.24 -12.04
CA LEU A 142 10.62 -0.42 -13.28
C LEU A 142 11.63 -1.47 -13.76
N GLN A 143 12.91 -1.30 -13.44
CA GLN A 143 14.01 -2.20 -13.81
C GLN A 143 13.96 -3.56 -13.10
N GLU A 144 13.21 -3.67 -11.99
CA GLU A 144 13.09 -4.91 -11.22
C GLU A 144 11.87 -5.74 -11.66
N LEU A 145 11.14 -5.29 -12.69
CA LEU A 145 9.85 -5.86 -13.10
C LEU A 145 9.94 -6.79 -14.30
N ASP A 146 11.15 -7.07 -14.81
CA ASP A 146 11.36 -7.83 -16.04
C ASP A 146 10.65 -9.20 -16.02
N GLU A 147 10.70 -9.92 -14.90
CA GLU A 147 10.02 -11.21 -14.76
C GLU A 147 8.50 -11.08 -14.92
N PHE A 148 7.88 -10.08 -14.29
CA PHE A 148 6.45 -9.88 -14.41
C PHE A 148 6.06 -9.32 -15.79
N VAL A 149 6.89 -8.46 -16.37
CA VAL A 149 6.72 -7.97 -17.74
C VAL A 149 6.77 -9.13 -18.74
N GLN A 150 7.69 -10.09 -18.57
CA GLN A 150 7.71 -11.30 -19.39
C GLN A 150 6.43 -12.13 -19.24
N LEU A 151 5.88 -12.27 -18.03
CA LEU A 151 4.62 -12.97 -17.82
C LEU A 151 3.42 -12.24 -18.45
N LEU A 152 3.38 -10.91 -18.39
CA LEU A 152 2.36 -10.11 -19.07
C LEU A 152 2.45 -10.25 -20.60
N ARG A 153 3.65 -10.48 -21.14
CA ARG A 153 3.95 -10.53 -22.58
C ARG A 153 4.03 -11.90 -23.21
N LYS A 154 4.03 -12.99 -22.44
CA LYS A 154 3.97 -14.35 -23.01
C LYS A 154 2.82 -14.43 -24.02
N ASP A 155 2.83 -15.33 -24.99
CA ASP A 155 1.66 -15.52 -25.86
C ASP A 155 0.68 -16.51 -25.20
N ASP A 156 -0.57 -16.54 -25.67
CA ASP A 156 -1.65 -17.41 -25.13
C ASP A 156 -1.42 -18.91 -25.34
N ASN A 157 -0.25 -19.31 -25.84
CA ASN A 157 0.19 -20.70 -25.95
C ASN A 157 0.62 -21.29 -24.59
N LEU A 158 -0.06 -20.93 -23.50
CA LEU A 158 0.09 -21.60 -22.22
C LEU A 158 -0.58 -22.98 -22.31
N SER A 159 0.21 -24.03 -22.19
CA SER A 159 -0.30 -25.40 -22.12
C SER A 159 -1.22 -25.53 -20.89
N LYS A 160 -2.37 -26.20 -21.04
CA LYS A 160 -3.32 -26.44 -19.93
C LYS A 160 -2.58 -26.89 -18.66
N GLY A 161 -2.81 -26.18 -17.56
CA GLY A 161 -2.26 -26.52 -16.23
C GLY A 161 -0.87 -26.00 -15.93
N VAL A 162 -0.21 -25.26 -16.83
CA VAL A 162 1.07 -24.59 -16.53
C VAL A 162 0.80 -23.34 -15.71
N VAL A 163 1.10 -23.43 -14.41
CA VAL A 163 1.04 -22.30 -13.48
C VAL A 163 2.39 -21.60 -13.49
N ASP A 164 2.49 -20.53 -14.26
CA ASP A 164 3.63 -19.62 -14.20
C ASP A 164 3.57 -18.79 -12.91
N ARG A 165 4.73 -18.63 -12.27
CA ARG A 165 4.85 -17.85 -11.04
C ARG A 165 6.14 -17.05 -11.02
N CYS A 166 6.09 -15.87 -10.42
CA CYS A 166 7.28 -15.10 -10.05
C CYS A 166 7.07 -14.42 -8.70
N GLN A 167 8.18 -14.03 -8.07
CA GLN A 167 8.15 -13.35 -6.78
C GLN A 167 8.98 -12.08 -6.88
N LEU A 168 8.33 -10.92 -6.70
CA LEU A 168 8.99 -9.63 -6.84
C LEU A 168 8.39 -8.59 -5.90
N THR A 169 9.22 -7.72 -5.37
CA THR A 169 8.83 -6.64 -4.43
C THR A 169 7.99 -7.12 -3.24
N GLY A 170 8.18 -8.37 -2.79
CA GLY A 170 7.41 -8.98 -1.71
C GLY A 170 6.00 -9.45 -2.10
N VAL A 171 5.72 -9.61 -3.39
CA VAL A 171 4.45 -10.14 -3.92
C VAL A 171 4.73 -11.44 -4.67
N ASP A 172 3.92 -12.45 -4.41
CA ASP A 172 3.84 -13.66 -5.22
C ASP A 172 2.81 -13.43 -6.33
N VAL A 173 3.25 -13.54 -7.58
CA VAL A 173 2.42 -13.42 -8.77
C VAL A 173 2.24 -14.81 -9.34
N THR A 174 0.99 -15.20 -9.58
CA THR A 174 0.63 -16.48 -10.19
C THR A 174 -0.23 -16.22 -11.40
N CYS A 175 0.13 -16.75 -12.55
CA CYS A 175 -0.68 -16.70 -13.77
C CYS A 175 -1.38 -18.04 -13.95
N VAL A 176 -2.69 -18.00 -14.18
CA VAL A 176 -3.53 -19.15 -14.50
C VAL A 176 -4.18 -18.89 -15.85
N ALA A 177 -3.97 -19.81 -16.80
CA ALA A 177 -4.69 -19.81 -18.07
C ALA A 177 -6.04 -20.50 -17.87
N ASP A 178 -7.13 -19.82 -18.20
CA ASP A 178 -8.48 -20.39 -18.19
C ASP A 178 -8.91 -20.80 -19.61
N GLU A 179 -9.77 -21.81 -19.74
CA GLU A 179 -10.08 -22.52 -21.00
C GLU A 179 -10.95 -21.73 -22.01
N GLY A 180 -10.99 -20.41 -21.91
CA GLY A 180 -11.80 -19.56 -22.80
C GLY A 180 -11.96 -18.12 -22.34
N GLN A 181 -11.21 -17.70 -21.31
CA GLN A 181 -11.14 -16.33 -20.83
C GLN A 181 -9.66 -15.99 -20.69
N GLY A 182 -9.31 -14.75 -21.02
CA GLY A 182 -7.93 -14.26 -21.02
C GLY A 182 -7.16 -14.49 -19.71
N ARG A 183 -5.90 -14.07 -19.68
CA ARG A 183 -4.97 -14.40 -18.58
C ARG A 183 -5.46 -13.89 -17.23
N HIS A 184 -5.51 -14.80 -16.28
CA HIS A 184 -5.86 -14.50 -14.91
C HIS A 184 -4.60 -14.45 -14.04
N PHE A 185 -4.33 -13.29 -13.45
CA PHE A 185 -3.25 -13.09 -12.49
C PHE A 185 -3.79 -13.02 -11.08
N LYS A 186 -3.20 -13.83 -10.21
CA LYS A 186 -3.42 -13.77 -8.77
C LYS A 186 -2.16 -13.20 -8.11
N LEU A 187 -2.33 -12.07 -7.43
CA LEU A 187 -1.28 -11.37 -6.70
C LEU A 187 -1.58 -11.45 -5.21
N GLN A 188 -0.56 -11.77 -4.41
CA GLN A 188 -0.68 -11.77 -2.96
C GLN A 188 0.67 -11.41 -2.32
N ARG A 189 0.63 -10.83 -1.13
CA ARG A 189 1.86 -10.60 -0.35
C ARG A 189 2.57 -11.93 -0.09
N SER A 190 3.84 -12.02 -0.47
CA SER A 190 4.68 -13.17 -0.15
C SER A 190 4.84 -13.36 1.35
N LEU A 191 5.12 -14.58 1.77
CA LEU A 191 5.45 -14.86 3.17
C LEU A 191 6.60 -13.95 3.66
N PRO A 192 6.43 -13.27 4.80
CA PRO A 192 7.46 -12.38 5.32
C PRO A 192 8.65 -13.20 5.80
N SER A 193 9.86 -12.76 5.43
CA SER A 193 11.09 -13.36 5.93
C SER A 193 11.23 -13.15 7.45
N LYS A 194 12.11 -13.92 8.11
CA LYS A 194 12.41 -13.71 9.54
C LYS A 194 12.84 -12.27 9.84
N LYS A 195 13.60 -11.66 8.92
CA LYS A 195 14.04 -10.27 9.01
C LYS A 195 12.87 -9.28 8.88
N ASP A 196 11.93 -9.54 7.97
CA ASP A 196 10.72 -8.72 7.82
C ASP A 196 9.83 -8.81 9.05
N ARG A 197 9.66 -10.01 9.63
CA ARG A 197 8.87 -10.21 10.85
C ARG A 197 9.40 -9.42 12.04
N LEU A 198 10.71 -9.28 12.15
CA LEU A 198 11.35 -8.47 13.19
C LEU A 198 11.22 -6.97 12.92
N ARG A 199 11.34 -6.54 11.66
CA ARG A 199 11.33 -5.12 11.26
C ARG A 199 9.93 -4.53 11.19
N LYS A 200 8.92 -5.30 10.79
CA LYS A 200 7.55 -4.85 10.55
C LYS A 200 6.67 -5.08 11.78
N GLN A 201 7.14 -4.56 12.92
CA GLN A 201 6.37 -4.49 14.16
C GLN A 201 6.16 -3.02 14.49
N ILE A 202 4.93 -2.64 14.80
CA ILE A 202 4.60 -1.28 15.25
C ILE A 202 4.04 -1.34 16.67
N ILE A 203 4.50 -0.44 17.53
CA ILE A 203 4.01 -0.33 18.90
C ILE A 203 2.79 0.61 18.85
N LEU A 204 1.62 0.04 19.10
CA LEU A 204 0.36 0.77 19.11
C LEU A 204 0.09 1.40 20.49
N HIS A 205 0.60 0.80 21.56
CA HIS A 205 0.52 1.33 22.91
C HIS A 205 1.67 0.81 23.78
N LYS A 206 2.17 1.65 24.69
CA LYS A 206 3.11 1.26 25.74
C LYS A 206 2.84 2.06 27.01
N ARG A 207 2.65 1.37 28.14
CA ARG A 207 2.17 1.96 29.41
C ARG A 207 2.99 3.14 29.93
N GLN A 208 4.29 3.15 29.67
CA GLN A 208 5.23 4.17 30.16
C GLN A 208 5.59 5.23 29.09
N SER A 209 4.90 5.23 27.95
CA SER A 209 5.17 6.16 26.84
C SER A 209 4.06 7.19 26.71
N ALA A 210 4.41 8.40 26.25
CA ALA A 210 3.46 9.43 25.83
C ALA A 210 2.69 9.09 24.53
N LEU A 211 2.94 7.90 23.95
CA LEU A 211 2.16 7.34 22.84
C LEU A 211 0.70 7.19 23.27
N ALA A 212 -0.12 8.21 22.97
CA ALA A 212 -1.55 8.11 23.00
C ALA A 212 -1.96 7.03 22.00
N GLY A 213 -2.53 5.93 22.49
CA GLY A 213 -3.01 4.84 21.63
C GLY A 213 -4.28 5.27 20.91
N SER A 214 -4.17 6.24 19.99
CA SER A 214 -5.28 6.88 19.29
C SER A 214 -4.90 7.41 17.90
N GLU A 215 -3.67 7.20 17.43
CA GLU A 215 -3.25 7.58 16.07
C GLU A 215 -3.30 6.41 15.10
N TRP A 216 -3.68 6.70 13.85
CA TRP A 216 -3.60 5.73 12.76
C TRP A 216 -2.14 5.45 12.40
N GLN A 217 -1.76 4.18 12.37
CA GLN A 217 -0.41 3.76 12.01
C GLN A 217 -0.44 2.84 10.79
N LEU A 218 0.42 3.12 9.80
CA LEU A 218 0.53 2.31 8.60
C LEU A 218 1.43 1.08 8.87
N TRP A 219 0.84 -0.11 8.81
CA TRP A 219 1.52 -1.38 8.97
C TRP A 219 1.74 -2.08 7.63
N ASP A 220 2.96 -2.61 7.44
CA ASP A 220 3.44 -3.28 6.23
C ASP A 220 3.19 -2.49 4.91
N ASN A 221 3.02 -1.17 5.01
CA ASN A 221 2.57 -0.27 3.93
C ASN A 221 1.24 -0.67 3.27
N ARG A 222 0.41 -1.48 3.92
CA ARG A 222 -0.85 -2.00 3.35
C ARG A 222 -2.07 -1.73 4.21
N TYR A 223 -1.88 -1.68 5.52
CA TYR A 223 -2.98 -1.61 6.47
C TYR A 223 -2.79 -0.45 7.42
N TRP A 224 -3.70 0.52 7.39
CA TRP A 224 -3.85 1.48 8.46
C TRP A 224 -4.50 0.77 9.64
N ILE A 225 -3.83 0.77 10.79
CA ILE A 225 -4.31 0.14 12.03
C ILE A 225 -4.47 1.23 13.07
N TRP A 226 -5.60 1.17 13.77
CA TRP A 226 -5.91 2.06 14.88
C TRP A 226 -6.44 1.24 16.05
N ILE A 227 -6.09 1.67 17.25
CA ILE A 227 -6.66 1.15 18.49
C ILE A 227 -7.00 2.33 19.40
N GLU A 228 -7.91 2.11 20.33
CA GLU A 228 -8.14 2.98 21.48
C GLU A 228 -8.35 2.12 22.73
N ARG A 229 -7.56 2.38 23.75
CA ARG A 229 -7.63 1.64 25.01
C ARG A 229 -8.62 2.32 25.94
N GLN A 230 -9.56 1.55 26.48
CA GLN A 230 -10.51 2.03 27.46
C GLN A 230 -10.15 1.47 28.86
N GLY A 231 -10.13 2.34 29.87
CA GLY A 231 -9.87 1.97 31.27
C GLY A 231 -8.42 1.55 31.57
N ASP A 232 -8.22 0.87 32.70
CA ASP A 232 -6.89 0.48 33.22
C ASP A 232 -6.48 -0.94 32.81
N ALA A 233 -6.64 -1.27 31.52
CA ALA A 233 -6.37 -2.60 31.01
C ALA A 233 -4.94 -3.07 31.39
N PRO A 234 -4.74 -4.34 31.80
CA PRO A 234 -3.50 -4.83 32.41
C PRO A 234 -2.33 -5.02 31.40
N TYR A 235 -2.42 -4.39 30.23
CA TYR A 235 -1.41 -4.51 29.18
C TYR A 235 -0.24 -3.55 29.44
N THR A 236 0.98 -4.06 29.28
CA THR A 236 2.21 -3.26 29.33
C THR A 236 2.55 -2.70 27.95
N GLU A 237 2.27 -3.47 26.91
CA GLU A 237 2.53 -3.12 25.51
C GLU A 237 1.46 -3.75 24.60
N ILE A 238 1.08 -3.04 23.55
CA ILE A 238 0.23 -3.55 22.47
C ILE A 238 0.95 -3.26 21.16
N LYS A 239 1.11 -4.28 20.32
CA LYS A 239 1.81 -4.16 19.03
C LYS A 239 1.04 -4.83 17.92
N ALA A 240 1.19 -4.32 16.70
CA ALA A 240 0.81 -5.02 15.48
C ALA A 240 2.04 -5.67 14.85
N ARG A 241 1.93 -6.96 14.56
CA ARG A 241 2.95 -7.78 13.88
C ARG A 241 2.29 -8.79 12.95
N PHE A 242 3.07 -9.53 12.18
CA PHE A 242 2.54 -10.65 11.39
C PHE A 242 1.94 -11.72 12.30
N LEU A 243 0.85 -12.34 11.83
CA LEU A 243 0.27 -13.52 12.46
C LEU A 243 1.26 -14.68 12.48
N GLU A 244 1.31 -15.39 13.60
CA GLU A 244 2.15 -16.58 13.80
C GLU A 244 1.28 -17.82 14.12
N PRO A 245 1.73 -19.04 13.77
CA PRO A 245 1.02 -20.27 14.12
C PRO A 245 0.72 -20.40 15.62
N GLU A 246 1.66 -19.97 16.46
CA GLU A 246 1.57 -20.01 17.92
C GLU A 246 0.43 -19.14 18.45
N ASP A 247 0.15 -18.00 17.80
CA ASP A 247 -0.96 -17.12 18.17
C ASP A 247 -2.30 -17.84 18.05
N ILE A 248 -2.49 -18.60 16.96
CA ILE A 248 -3.72 -19.36 16.70
C ILE A 248 -3.86 -20.49 17.73
N ALA A 249 -2.76 -21.19 18.02
CA ALA A 249 -2.73 -22.26 19.01
C ALA A 249 -3.09 -21.72 20.41
N MET A 250 -2.46 -20.61 20.83
CA MET A 250 -2.73 -19.95 22.10
C MET A 250 -4.16 -19.41 22.16
N ALA A 251 -4.67 -18.78 21.10
CA ALA A 251 -6.04 -18.30 21.05
C ALA A 251 -7.02 -19.44 21.26
N ARG A 252 -6.86 -20.54 20.51
CA ARG A 252 -7.72 -21.72 20.65
C ARG A 252 -7.71 -22.28 22.06
N ALA A 253 -6.58 -22.31 22.75
CA ALA A 253 -6.49 -22.82 24.12
C ALA A 253 -7.18 -21.94 25.18
N ASN A 254 -7.36 -20.64 24.91
CA ASN A 254 -7.79 -19.66 25.91
C ASN A 254 -9.20 -19.07 25.66
N ILE A 255 -9.92 -19.56 24.65
CA ILE A 255 -11.26 -19.06 24.29
C ILE A 255 -12.33 -20.15 24.45
N ASP A 256 -13.57 -19.71 24.67
CA ASP A 256 -14.71 -20.61 24.74
C ASP A 256 -15.08 -21.20 23.36
N HIS A 257 -16.00 -22.15 23.36
CA HIS A 257 -16.44 -22.83 22.14
C HIS A 257 -17.09 -21.88 21.11
N ARG A 258 -17.79 -20.83 21.55
CA ARG A 258 -18.45 -19.86 20.65
C ARG A 258 -17.41 -18.99 19.95
N GLN A 259 -16.45 -18.47 20.71
CA GLN A 259 -15.32 -17.69 20.23
C GLN A 259 -14.41 -18.52 19.30
N ARG A 260 -14.25 -19.82 19.58
CA ARG A 260 -13.53 -20.73 18.68
C ARG A 260 -14.19 -20.85 17.31
N LYS A 261 -15.53 -21.00 17.26
CA LYS A 261 -16.27 -21.01 16.00
C LYS A 261 -16.10 -19.70 15.22
N LEU A 262 -16.15 -18.55 15.91
CA LEU A 262 -15.92 -17.25 15.28
C LEU A 262 -14.48 -17.12 14.75
N LEU A 263 -13.49 -17.60 15.49
CA LEU A 263 -12.09 -17.63 15.05
C LEU A 263 -11.91 -18.50 13.80
N ASP A 264 -12.46 -19.72 13.80
CA ASP A 264 -12.34 -20.63 12.66
C ASP A 264 -13.05 -20.07 11.41
N LEU A 265 -14.21 -19.40 11.59
CA LEU A 265 -14.88 -18.68 10.50
C LEU A 265 -14.04 -17.51 9.97
N ALA A 266 -13.41 -16.73 10.85
CA ALA A 266 -12.51 -15.66 10.43
C ALA A 266 -11.28 -16.20 9.66
N LEU A 267 -10.73 -17.33 10.12
CA LEU A 267 -9.58 -17.97 9.49
C LEU A 267 -9.93 -18.62 8.14
N SER A 268 -11.20 -18.99 7.88
CA SER A 268 -11.60 -19.58 6.59
C SER A 268 -11.46 -18.60 5.42
N ALA A 269 -11.52 -17.29 5.69
CA ALA A 269 -11.33 -16.25 4.68
C ALA A 269 -9.91 -16.18 4.11
N ALA A 270 -8.89 -16.70 4.80
CA ALA A 270 -7.48 -16.60 4.39
C ALA A 270 -6.78 -17.96 4.44
N LEU A 271 -7.05 -18.89 3.52
CA LEU A 271 -6.56 -20.27 3.62
C LEU A 271 -5.03 -20.43 3.45
N GLY A 272 -4.49 -21.47 4.07
CA GLY A 272 -3.08 -21.86 3.90
C GLY A 272 -2.08 -20.95 4.59
N VAL A 273 -0.88 -20.86 4.02
CA VAL A 273 0.26 -20.12 4.59
C VAL A 273 0.14 -18.60 4.40
N SER A 274 -0.65 -18.14 3.44
CA SER A 274 -0.79 -16.70 3.13
C SER A 274 -1.36 -15.89 4.30
N ARG A 275 -2.13 -16.50 5.22
CA ARG A 275 -2.61 -15.86 6.45
C ARG A 275 -1.50 -15.32 7.34
N TYR A 276 -0.30 -15.89 7.26
CA TYR A 276 0.85 -15.42 8.05
C TYR A 276 1.51 -14.17 7.44
N SER A 277 0.94 -13.61 6.38
CA SER A 277 1.22 -12.26 5.86
C SER A 277 0.24 -11.20 6.38
N LEU A 278 -0.76 -11.60 7.18
CA LEU A 278 -1.79 -10.70 7.72
C LEU A 278 -1.38 -10.12 9.08
N PRO A 279 -1.89 -8.93 9.42
CA PRO A 279 -1.64 -8.33 10.71
C PRO A 279 -2.37 -9.09 11.82
N ALA A 280 -1.70 -9.19 12.97
CA ALA A 280 -2.25 -9.59 14.25
C ALA A 280 -1.92 -8.51 15.28
N ILE A 281 -2.91 -8.13 16.09
CA ILE A 281 -2.69 -7.25 17.24
C ILE A 281 -2.48 -8.14 18.46
N VAL A 282 -1.35 -7.93 19.12
CA VAL A 282 -0.88 -8.74 20.23
C VAL A 282 -0.67 -7.83 21.43
N ALA A 283 -1.23 -8.24 22.56
CA ALA A 283 -1.10 -7.53 23.82
C ALA A 283 -0.21 -8.31 24.77
N THR A 284 0.72 -7.60 25.40
CA THR A 284 1.65 -8.14 26.39
C THR A 284 1.13 -7.84 27.78
N ARG A 285 1.05 -8.87 28.62
CA ARG A 285 0.69 -8.75 30.04
C ARG A 285 1.81 -9.35 30.90
N THR A 286 2.09 -8.71 32.03
CA THR A 286 2.92 -9.31 33.08
C THR A 286 2.15 -10.43 33.77
N GLY A 287 2.66 -11.66 33.65
CA GLY A 287 2.13 -12.82 34.37
C GLY A 287 2.40 -12.74 35.87
N GLN A 288 1.80 -13.66 36.63
CA GLN A 288 1.97 -13.74 38.08
C GLN A 288 3.44 -13.97 38.50
N ASN A 289 4.24 -14.60 37.63
CA ASN A 289 5.66 -14.89 37.86
C ASN A 289 6.60 -13.76 37.34
N GLY A 290 6.06 -12.60 36.97
CA GLY A 290 6.84 -11.49 36.39
C GLY A 290 7.19 -11.63 34.91
N ASN A 291 7.00 -12.81 34.31
CA ASN A 291 7.25 -13.03 32.88
C ASN A 291 6.23 -12.31 32.00
N ALA A 292 6.71 -11.70 30.92
CA ALA A 292 5.86 -11.11 29.88
C ALA A 292 5.22 -12.22 29.04
N VAL A 293 3.88 -12.21 28.96
CA VAL A 293 3.10 -13.14 28.14
C VAL A 293 2.42 -12.35 27.04
N GLU A 294 2.78 -12.66 25.80
CA GLU A 294 2.11 -12.14 24.60
C GLU A 294 0.86 -12.96 24.30
N ARG A 295 -0.25 -12.27 24.00
CA ARG A 295 -1.49 -12.90 23.55
C ARG A 295 -2.08 -12.14 22.39
N ILE A 296 -2.50 -12.86 21.37
CA ILE A 296 -3.29 -12.27 20.30
C ILE A 296 -4.64 -11.81 20.86
N VAL A 297 -4.99 -10.56 20.55
CA VAL A 297 -6.25 -9.93 20.99
C VAL A 297 -7.15 -9.59 19.81
N VAL A 298 -6.61 -9.34 18.62
CA VAL A 298 -7.40 -9.00 17.43
C VAL A 298 -6.71 -9.54 16.16
N LEU A 299 -7.52 -10.09 15.25
CA LEU A 299 -7.18 -10.32 13.85
C LEU A 299 -7.90 -9.28 12.99
N PRO A 300 -7.31 -8.07 12.85
CA PRO A 300 -8.06 -6.90 12.40
C PRO A 300 -8.66 -7.09 11.00
N THR A 301 -7.90 -7.63 10.05
CA THR A 301 -8.38 -7.80 8.67
C THR A 301 -9.41 -8.92 8.53
N LEU A 302 -9.42 -9.89 9.45
CA LEU A 302 -10.35 -11.02 9.45
C LEU A 302 -11.59 -10.77 10.32
N GLY A 303 -11.64 -9.64 11.02
CA GLY A 303 -12.81 -9.25 11.81
C GLY A 303 -12.96 -9.97 13.15
N TRP A 304 -11.95 -10.71 13.61
CA TRP A 304 -12.01 -11.42 14.89
C TRP A 304 -11.35 -10.62 16.02
N SER A 305 -11.98 -10.60 17.20
CA SER A 305 -11.43 -10.00 18.41
C SER A 305 -11.75 -10.83 19.66
N ALA A 306 -10.80 -10.86 20.59
CA ALA A 306 -10.96 -11.50 21.89
C ALA A 306 -11.92 -10.70 22.79
N SER A 307 -12.39 -11.33 23.87
CA SER A 307 -13.24 -10.66 24.88
C SER A 307 -12.58 -9.39 25.42
N GLY A 308 -13.35 -8.30 25.51
CA GLY A 308 -12.85 -6.97 25.90
C GLY A 308 -12.29 -6.14 24.75
N TRP A 309 -12.40 -6.62 23.51
CA TRP A 309 -12.05 -5.89 22.28
C TRP A 309 -13.23 -5.85 21.31
N GLN A 310 -13.50 -4.67 20.75
CA GLN A 310 -14.57 -4.44 19.80
C GLN A 310 -14.11 -3.58 18.64
N ARG A 311 -14.62 -3.85 17.44
CA ARG A 311 -14.35 -3.00 16.28
C ARG A 311 -15.06 -1.65 16.44
N TRP A 312 -14.35 -0.55 16.21
CA TRP A 312 -14.93 0.78 16.17
C TRP A 312 -15.92 0.88 15.00
N GLN A 313 -17.11 1.41 15.29
CA GLN A 313 -18.15 1.71 14.32
C GLN A 313 -18.54 3.17 14.49
N ALA A 314 -18.54 3.95 13.40
CA ALA A 314 -18.74 5.41 13.45
C ALA A 314 -20.15 5.87 13.87
N LYS A 315 -21.06 4.95 14.23
CA LYS A 315 -22.37 5.27 14.83
C LYS A 315 -22.81 4.18 15.81
N ALA A 316 -22.91 4.56 17.07
CA ALA A 316 -23.91 4.01 17.99
C ALA A 316 -24.62 5.21 18.63
N GLU A 317 -25.63 5.75 17.94
CA GLU A 317 -26.76 6.37 18.64
C GLU A 317 -27.42 5.24 19.43
N ASN A 318 -26.95 5.03 20.66
CA ASN A 318 -27.70 4.46 21.76
C ASN A 318 -26.80 4.52 22.99
N GLY A 319 -27.11 5.47 23.86
CA GLY A 319 -26.51 5.63 25.19
C GLY A 319 -26.89 4.48 26.12
N SER A 320 -26.40 3.28 25.81
CA SER A 320 -26.46 2.12 26.71
C SER A 320 -25.07 1.92 27.33
N THR A 321 -24.87 2.59 28.45
CA THR A 321 -23.79 2.31 29.39
C THR A 321 -24.06 0.97 30.07
N LEU A 322 -23.40 -0.10 29.62
CA LEU A 322 -23.28 -1.33 30.39
C LEU A 322 -21.82 -1.79 30.48
N VAL A 323 -21.36 -1.81 31.74
CA VAL A 323 -20.22 -2.54 32.34
C VAL A 323 -19.01 -2.82 31.46
N GLY A 324 -17.96 -2.02 31.67
CA GLY A 324 -16.61 -2.21 31.12
C GLY A 324 -16.51 -1.77 29.66
N THR A 325 -16.22 -0.50 29.43
CA THR A 325 -15.93 0.04 28.09
C THR A 325 -14.84 -0.81 27.41
N PRO A 326 -15.14 -1.48 26.29
CA PRO A 326 -14.19 -2.37 25.62
C PRO A 326 -13.06 -1.58 24.96
N ASN A 327 -11.90 -2.20 24.77
CA ASN A 327 -10.87 -1.64 23.90
C ASN A 327 -11.37 -1.62 22.45
N LEU A 328 -11.15 -0.52 21.77
CA LEU A 328 -11.60 -0.32 20.40
C LEU A 328 -10.45 -0.54 19.42
N TRP A 329 -10.79 -1.00 18.23
CA TRP A 329 -9.83 -1.14 17.14
C TRP A 329 -10.50 -0.89 15.79
N ASP A 330 -9.74 -0.43 14.81
CA ASP A 330 -10.18 -0.40 13.43
C ASP A 330 -9.01 -0.69 12.48
N VAL A 331 -9.35 -1.10 11.26
CA VAL A 331 -8.38 -1.34 10.21
C VAL A 331 -8.94 -0.92 8.86
N ARG A 332 -8.10 -0.23 8.10
CA ARG A 332 -8.38 0.19 6.73
C ARG A 332 -7.28 -0.28 5.82
N PHE A 333 -7.65 -0.69 4.62
CA PHE A 333 -6.65 -0.94 3.58
C PHE A 333 -6.14 0.42 3.09
N ARG A 334 -4.85 0.52 2.78
CA ARG A 334 -4.29 1.75 2.21
C ARG A 334 -5.08 2.18 0.98
N HIS A 335 -5.10 3.47 0.67
CA HIS A 335 -5.64 3.90 -0.61
C HIS A 335 -4.90 3.18 -1.74
N VAL A 336 -5.67 2.56 -2.61
CA VAL A 336 -5.23 2.10 -3.93
C VAL A 336 -6.39 2.42 -4.84
N GLU A 337 -6.15 3.05 -6.00
CA GLU A 337 -7.17 3.32 -7.02
C GLU A 337 -7.87 2.01 -7.42
N PRO A 338 -9.08 1.71 -6.90
CA PRO A 338 -9.80 0.51 -7.25
C PRO A 338 -10.77 0.87 -8.39
N GLN A 339 -10.81 0.05 -9.44
CA GLN A 339 -11.81 0.29 -10.48
C GLN A 339 -13.23 0.03 -10.00
N GLU A 340 -13.45 -0.95 -9.14
CA GLU A 340 -14.76 -1.23 -8.54
C GLU A 340 -14.56 -1.93 -7.19
N ALA A 341 -14.93 -1.26 -6.10
CA ALA A 341 -15.35 -1.98 -4.91
C ALA A 341 -16.83 -2.32 -5.14
N GLU A 342 -17.14 -3.58 -5.38
CA GLU A 342 -18.53 -4.07 -5.40
C GLU A 342 -19.23 -3.60 -4.11
N GLN A 343 -20.03 -2.54 -4.22
CA GLN A 343 -21.01 -2.19 -3.22
C GLN A 343 -22.11 -3.23 -3.38
N GLY A 344 -22.15 -4.19 -2.45
CA GLY A 344 -23.25 -5.16 -2.38
C GLY A 344 -24.59 -4.43 -2.43
N GLU A 345 -25.43 -4.85 -3.38
CA GLU A 345 -26.79 -4.37 -3.56
C GLU A 345 -27.53 -4.32 -2.21
N VAL A 346 -27.84 -3.09 -1.77
CA VAL A 346 -28.90 -2.89 -0.79
C VAL A 346 -30.19 -3.21 -1.53
N SER A 347 -30.69 -4.42 -1.31
CA SER A 347 -32.03 -4.86 -1.71
C SER A 347 -33.07 -3.85 -1.19
N SER A 348 -33.50 -2.95 -2.05
CA SER A 348 -34.70 -2.15 -1.85
C SER A 348 -35.90 -3.07 -2.02
N LEU A 349 -36.57 -3.36 -0.89
CA LEU A 349 -37.88 -3.99 -0.83
C LEU A 349 -38.87 -3.25 -1.74
N PRO A 350 -39.76 -3.96 -2.47
CA PRO A 350 -40.81 -3.30 -3.24
C PRO A 350 -41.89 -2.75 -2.30
N GLU A 351 -42.22 -1.47 -2.47
CA GLU A 351 -43.40 -0.85 -1.89
C GLU A 351 -44.65 -1.59 -2.39
N ARG A 352 -45.49 -1.99 -1.43
CA ARG A 352 -46.85 -2.45 -1.68
C ARG A 352 -47.70 -1.26 -2.12
N GLN A 353 -48.39 -1.39 -3.24
CA GLN A 353 -49.72 -0.80 -3.43
C GLN A 353 -50.76 -1.88 -3.19
#